data_AF-A0AAV9QDP4-F1
#
_entry.id   AF-A0AAV9QDP4-F1
#
_cell.length_a   1.000
_cell.length_b   1.000
_cell.length_c   1.000
_cell.angle_alpha   90.00
_cell.angle_beta   90.00
_cell.angle_gamma   90.00
#
_symmetry.space_group_name_H-M   'P 1'
#
loop_
_entity.id
_entity.type
_entity.pdbx_description
1 polymer ?
#
loop_
_entity_poly.entity_id
_entity_poly.type
_entity_poly.pdbx_seq_one_letter_code
_entity_poly.pdbx_strand_id
1 'polypeptide(L)'
;MLFTMLFTFALLPLPLASAWGSLGHRTVAYLASLYFTPESNVFTNTLLNGQDISEAALFPDKVRHMPAFAYTAGWHYIDAQDDPPHQCGINITRDCLPKDGGCVVSAIANHTARVANASLPRFYRGQSLRFMMHFFGDVHQPLHTESFDRGGNDLPVLFDHHTTNLHSVWDTLIPNKHAGPDTITQSDSINSLRSNADDELLAAFRWAQRLYANDTRPLSEECLSDAADCSLSWASEANAYVCSYVLAHDVHGRELGGDYFDGAVAIVDDMVGKAGRRLAAWINAITENMSFAEIGELSVMHVLETQ
;
A
#
# COMPACT_ATOMS: atom_id res chain seq x y z
N MET A 1 38.05 43.02 13.32
CA MET A 1 37.35 41.89 13.98
C MET A 1 36.28 41.42 13.02
N LEU A 2 36.52 40.32 12.29
CA LEU A 2 35.56 39.74 11.35
C LEU A 2 34.77 38.66 12.11
N PHE A 3 33.46 38.85 12.28
CA PHE A 3 32.56 37.87 12.86
C PHE A 3 32.12 36.89 11.75
N THR A 4 32.58 35.65 11.81
CA THR A 4 32.09 34.56 10.96
C THR A 4 30.85 33.96 11.63
N MET A 5 29.66 34.26 11.09
CA MET A 5 28.43 33.56 11.49
C MET A 5 28.43 32.16 10.88
N LEU A 6 28.55 31.14 11.73
CA LEU A 6 28.23 29.77 11.36
C LEU A 6 26.70 29.62 11.32
N PHE A 7 26.13 29.51 10.13
CA PHE A 7 24.77 29.03 9.94
C PHE A 7 24.76 27.50 10.11
N THR A 8 24.32 27.03 11.27
CA THR A 8 23.96 25.62 11.46
C THR A 8 22.65 25.35 10.74
N PHE A 9 22.72 24.70 9.58
CA PHE A 9 21.56 24.14 8.90
C PHE A 9 21.04 22.98 9.76
N ALA A 10 19.91 23.19 10.45
CA ALA A 10 19.19 22.10 11.07
C ALA A 10 18.55 21.24 9.96
N LEU A 11 19.06 20.03 9.75
CA LEU A 11 18.35 19.03 8.96
C LEU A 11 17.07 18.66 9.71
N LEU A 12 15.94 19.21 9.28
CA LEU A 12 14.63 18.69 9.64
C LEU A 12 14.49 17.31 8.97
N PRO A 13 14.15 16.24 9.71
CA PRO A 13 13.82 14.97 9.08
C PRO A 13 12.59 15.18 8.19
N LEU A 14 12.76 14.94 6.89
CA LEU A 14 11.64 14.87 5.96
C LEU A 14 10.73 13.70 6.40
N PRO A 15 9.40 13.85 6.37
CA PRO A 15 8.50 12.73 6.58
C PRO A 15 8.83 11.65 5.54
N LEU A 16 9.13 10.45 6.03
CA LEU A 16 9.37 9.31 5.17
C LEU A 16 8.02 8.87 4.58
N ALA A 17 7.90 8.93 3.27
CA ALA A 17 6.78 8.41 2.53
C ALA A 17 6.77 6.86 2.52
N SER A 18 5.85 6.32 3.30
CA SER A 18 5.24 5.00 3.12
C SER A 18 4.15 5.13 2.07
N ALA A 19 4.02 4.15 1.16
CA ALA A 19 2.75 3.94 0.45
C ALA A 19 1.61 3.81 1.45
N TRP A 20 0.35 4.05 1.03
CA TRP A 20 -0.85 4.06 1.89
C TRP A 20 -0.49 3.89 3.36
N GLY A 21 -0.30 4.98 4.09
CA GLY A 21 0.18 4.94 5.48
C GLY A 21 -0.60 3.91 6.31
N SER A 22 0.00 3.41 7.38
CA SER A 22 -0.44 2.24 8.17
C SER A 22 -1.93 1.86 8.10
N LEU A 23 -2.85 2.79 8.37
CA LEU A 23 -4.31 2.62 8.22
C LEU A 23 -4.73 2.00 6.88
N GLY A 24 -4.27 2.53 5.74
CA GLY A 24 -4.64 2.07 4.41
C GLY A 24 -4.18 0.63 4.14
N HIS A 25 -2.91 0.31 4.41
CA HIS A 25 -2.41 -1.07 4.28
C HIS A 25 -3.13 -2.07 5.17
N ARG A 26 -3.43 -1.69 6.42
CA ARG A 26 -4.23 -2.53 7.32
C ARG A 26 -5.62 -2.76 6.76
N THR A 27 -6.27 -1.71 6.25
CA THR A 27 -7.60 -1.82 5.64
C THR A 27 -7.58 -2.73 4.41
N VAL A 28 -6.59 -2.60 3.51
CA VAL A 28 -6.43 -3.50 2.35
C VAL A 28 -6.34 -4.95 2.80
N ALA A 29 -5.50 -5.23 3.80
CA ALA A 29 -5.30 -6.59 4.32
C ALA A 29 -6.56 -7.15 5.01
N TYR A 30 -7.23 -6.35 5.85
CA TYR A 30 -8.48 -6.77 6.48
C TYR A 30 -9.59 -6.96 5.45
N LEU A 31 -9.72 -6.06 4.48
CA LEU A 31 -10.71 -6.17 3.41
C LEU A 31 -10.49 -7.45 2.61
N ALA A 32 -9.24 -7.76 2.26
CA ALA A 32 -8.92 -9.00 1.57
C ALA A 32 -9.36 -10.23 2.37
N SER A 33 -9.11 -10.23 3.69
CA SER A 33 -9.49 -11.36 4.55
C SER A 33 -10.99 -11.62 4.63
N LEU A 34 -11.83 -10.60 4.43
CA LEU A 34 -13.30 -10.75 4.39
C LEU A 34 -13.78 -11.52 3.15
N TYR A 35 -12.96 -11.58 2.09
CA TYR A 35 -13.23 -12.26 0.83
C TYR A 35 -12.56 -13.64 0.71
N PHE A 36 -11.75 -14.06 1.70
CA PHE A 36 -11.02 -15.32 1.63
C PHE A 36 -11.94 -16.54 1.70
N THR A 37 -11.63 -17.56 0.90
CA THR A 37 -12.16 -18.90 1.12
C THR A 37 -11.62 -19.50 2.44
N PRO A 38 -12.22 -20.58 2.97
CA PRO A 38 -11.64 -21.30 4.10
C PRO A 38 -10.18 -21.74 3.87
N GLU A 39 -9.86 -22.18 2.65
CA GLU A 39 -8.51 -22.61 2.25
C GLU A 39 -7.54 -21.43 2.28
N SER A 40 -7.95 -20.27 1.75
CA SER A 40 -7.17 -19.03 1.78
C SER A 40 -6.89 -18.51 3.18
N ASN A 41 -7.86 -18.65 4.09
CA ASN A 41 -7.67 -18.33 5.50
C ASN A 41 -6.60 -19.22 6.14
N VAL A 42 -6.69 -20.55 5.95
CA VAL A 42 -5.69 -21.50 6.49
C VAL A 42 -4.31 -21.26 5.88
N PHE A 43 -4.24 -21.09 4.55
CA PHE A 43 -3.02 -20.82 3.82
C PHE A 43 -2.32 -19.56 4.33
N THR A 44 -3.04 -18.44 4.39
CA THR A 44 -2.52 -17.15 4.84
C THR A 44 -2.07 -17.23 6.29
N ASN A 45 -2.92 -17.74 7.19
CA ASN A 45 -2.59 -17.86 8.61
C ASN A 45 -1.35 -18.74 8.84
N THR A 46 -1.21 -19.82 8.05
CA THR A 46 -0.03 -20.68 8.13
C THR A 46 1.22 -19.97 7.63
N LEU A 47 1.22 -19.35 6.46
CA LEU A 47 2.39 -18.64 5.95
C LEU A 47 2.80 -17.45 6.84
N LEU A 48 1.84 -16.83 7.51
CA LEU A 48 2.08 -15.74 8.46
C LEU A 48 2.44 -16.23 9.87
N ASN A 49 2.30 -17.52 10.16
CA ASN A 49 2.53 -18.12 11.47
C ASN A 49 1.69 -17.46 12.59
N GLY A 50 0.39 -17.26 12.34
CA GLY A 50 -0.51 -16.63 13.31
C GLY A 50 -0.37 -15.12 13.45
N GLN A 51 0.54 -14.46 12.71
CA GLN A 51 0.62 -13.01 12.70
C GLN A 51 -0.67 -12.41 12.14
N ASP A 52 -1.19 -11.37 12.79
CA ASP A 52 -2.30 -10.57 12.27
C ASP A 52 -1.99 -10.05 10.85
N ILE A 53 -2.95 -10.23 9.94
CA ILE A 53 -2.75 -9.94 8.52
C ILE A 53 -2.49 -8.44 8.26
N SER A 54 -3.09 -7.57 9.08
CA SER A 54 -2.90 -6.13 8.96
C SER A 54 -1.49 -5.72 9.42
N GLU A 55 -0.96 -6.35 10.46
CA GLU A 55 0.44 -6.15 10.88
C GLU A 55 1.44 -6.70 9.86
N ALA A 56 1.10 -7.83 9.23
CA ALA A 56 1.92 -8.44 8.20
C ALA A 56 2.02 -7.56 6.96
N ALA A 57 0.95 -6.82 6.62
CA ALA A 57 0.94 -5.87 5.51
C ALA A 57 1.84 -4.64 5.74
N LEU A 58 2.23 -4.33 6.98
CA LEU A 58 3.18 -3.23 7.25
C LEU A 58 4.65 -3.62 7.16
N PHE A 59 4.95 -4.91 6.93
CA PHE A 59 6.32 -5.42 6.98
C PHE A 59 7.26 -4.74 5.96
N PRO A 60 6.91 -4.56 4.67
CA PRO A 60 7.83 -4.00 3.68
C PRO A 60 8.33 -2.60 4.02
N ASP A 61 7.44 -1.72 4.47
CA ASP A 61 7.84 -0.38 4.93
C ASP A 61 8.68 -0.40 6.20
N LYS A 62 8.40 -1.33 7.13
CA LYS A 62 9.25 -1.51 8.32
C LYS A 62 10.67 -1.93 7.94
N VAL A 63 10.84 -2.77 6.90
CA VAL A 63 12.15 -3.35 6.56
C VAL A 63 12.92 -2.57 5.49
N ARG A 64 12.30 -1.81 4.58
CA ARG A 64 13.00 -1.10 3.48
C ARG A 64 14.10 -0.13 3.93
N HIS A 65 14.12 0.26 5.20
CA HIS A 65 15.16 1.10 5.81
C HIS A 65 16.29 0.31 6.48
N MET A 66 16.15 -1.00 6.62
CA MET A 66 17.17 -1.89 7.17
C MET A 66 18.20 -2.20 6.07
N PRO A 67 19.52 -2.21 6.36
CA PRO A 67 20.53 -2.52 5.36
C PRO A 67 20.31 -3.84 4.61
N ALA A 68 19.75 -4.85 5.30
CA ALA A 68 19.43 -6.15 4.73
C ALA A 68 18.27 -6.14 3.70
N PHE A 69 17.47 -5.07 3.66
CA PHE A 69 16.28 -4.92 2.81
C PHE A 69 16.26 -3.59 2.05
N ALA A 70 17.31 -2.77 2.13
CA ALA A 70 17.35 -1.47 1.44
C ALA A 70 17.12 -1.58 -0.07
N TYR A 71 17.45 -2.72 -0.66
CA TYR A 71 17.22 -3.02 -2.08
C TYR A 71 15.74 -3.14 -2.46
N THR A 72 14.82 -3.27 -1.48
CA THR A 72 13.38 -3.35 -1.73
C THR A 72 12.72 -1.97 -1.81
N ALA A 73 13.44 -0.88 -1.55
CA ALA A 73 12.84 0.46 -1.50
C ALA A 73 12.17 0.87 -2.82
N GLY A 74 12.77 0.50 -3.97
CA GLY A 74 12.21 0.78 -5.30
C GLY A 74 11.02 -0.12 -5.68
N TRP A 75 10.72 -1.15 -4.88
CA TRP A 75 9.60 -2.06 -5.15
C TRP A 75 8.25 -1.50 -4.72
N HIS A 76 8.23 -0.36 -4.03
CA HIS A 76 7.01 0.26 -3.55
C HIS A 76 6.32 1.10 -4.63
N TYR A 77 6.98 1.43 -5.74
CA TYR A 77 6.43 2.35 -6.72
C TYR A 77 6.85 1.98 -8.14
N ILE A 78 6.25 2.66 -9.11
CA ILE A 78 6.69 2.74 -10.49
C ILE A 78 6.70 4.21 -10.91
N ASP A 79 7.88 4.75 -11.18
CA ASP A 79 8.07 6.16 -11.49
C ASP A 79 7.69 6.42 -12.96
N ALA A 80 6.38 6.64 -13.22
CA ALA A 80 5.91 6.98 -14.55
C ALA A 80 6.54 8.29 -15.03
N GLN A 81 7.31 8.24 -16.12
CA GLN A 81 7.91 9.43 -16.73
C GLN A 81 6.98 10.04 -17.79
N ASP A 82 5.79 10.47 -17.35
CA ASP A 82 4.75 11.12 -18.15
C ASP A 82 4.69 12.65 -17.89
N ASP A 83 3.59 13.33 -18.22
CA ASP A 83 3.47 14.80 -18.20
C ASP A 83 2.13 15.24 -17.57
N PRO A 84 1.90 15.01 -16.27
CA PRO A 84 0.67 15.41 -15.61
C PRO A 84 0.53 16.94 -15.52
N PRO A 85 -0.70 17.49 -15.66
CA PRO A 85 -1.96 16.79 -15.88
C PRO A 85 -2.31 16.55 -17.36
N HIS A 86 -1.41 16.81 -18.29
CA HIS A 86 -1.70 16.79 -19.73
C HIS A 86 -1.73 15.38 -20.32
N GLN A 87 -0.81 14.52 -19.89
CA GLN A 87 -0.71 13.14 -20.33
C GLN A 87 -0.22 12.28 -19.16
N CYS A 88 -1.04 11.31 -18.76
CA CYS A 88 -0.65 10.28 -17.81
C CYS A 88 -0.57 8.94 -18.53
N GLY A 89 0.44 8.14 -18.20
CA GLY A 89 0.58 6.80 -18.73
C GLY A 89 1.90 6.13 -18.36
N ILE A 90 1.77 4.87 -17.94
CA ILE A 90 2.88 4.01 -17.60
C ILE A 90 3.40 3.29 -18.85
N ASN A 91 4.72 3.26 -19.01
CA ASN A 91 5.42 2.41 -19.95
C ASN A 91 6.39 1.51 -19.19
N ILE A 92 6.07 0.22 -19.10
CA ILE A 92 6.85 -0.72 -18.28
C ILE A 92 8.32 -0.79 -18.67
N THR A 93 8.67 -0.64 -19.95
CA THR A 93 10.06 -0.69 -20.42
C THR A 93 10.85 0.58 -20.14
N ARG A 94 10.16 1.71 -19.93
CA ARG A 94 10.73 3.02 -19.57
C ARG A 94 10.82 3.17 -18.05
N ASP A 95 9.77 2.77 -17.34
CA ASP A 95 9.52 3.13 -15.94
C ASP A 95 9.91 2.02 -14.94
N CYS A 96 10.10 0.78 -15.41
CA CYS A 96 10.45 -0.35 -14.54
C CYS A 96 11.76 -1.00 -15.01
N LEU A 97 12.89 -0.35 -14.71
CA LEU A 97 14.20 -0.76 -15.21
C LEU A 97 14.87 -1.77 -14.27
N PRO A 98 15.33 -2.95 -14.76
CA PRO A 98 16.01 -3.93 -13.93
C PRO A 98 17.29 -3.41 -13.25
N LYS A 99 17.99 -2.47 -13.90
CA LYS A 99 19.20 -1.82 -13.35
C LYS A 99 18.91 -1.03 -12.07
N ASP A 100 17.66 -0.61 -11.86
CA ASP A 100 17.21 0.17 -10.71
C ASP A 100 16.58 -0.73 -9.62
N GLY A 101 16.68 -2.06 -9.78
CA GLY A 101 16.16 -3.05 -8.84
C GLY A 101 14.74 -3.52 -9.13
N GLY A 102 14.11 -3.01 -10.20
CA GLY A 102 12.71 -3.24 -10.55
C GLY A 102 11.78 -2.19 -9.94
N CYS A 103 10.48 -2.45 -10.04
CA CYS A 103 9.38 -1.59 -9.58
C CYS A 103 8.27 -2.44 -8.95
N VAL A 104 7.20 -1.79 -8.46
CA VAL A 104 6.04 -2.46 -7.84
C VAL A 104 5.39 -3.54 -8.72
N VAL A 105 5.26 -3.30 -10.02
CA VAL A 105 4.72 -4.30 -10.98
C VAL A 105 5.58 -5.57 -11.02
N SER A 106 6.90 -5.41 -11.15
CA SER A 106 7.83 -6.55 -11.15
C SER A 106 7.91 -7.25 -9.80
N ALA A 107 7.74 -6.51 -8.70
CA ALA A 107 7.75 -7.04 -7.34
C ALA A 107 6.48 -7.86 -7.07
N ILE A 108 5.31 -7.38 -7.48
CA ILE A 108 4.05 -8.14 -7.43
C ILE A 108 4.20 -9.44 -8.20
N ALA A 109 4.68 -9.40 -9.45
CA ALA A 109 4.86 -10.61 -10.25
C ALA A 109 5.79 -11.64 -9.57
N ASN A 110 6.94 -11.18 -9.06
CA ASN A 110 7.89 -12.04 -8.37
C ASN A 110 7.32 -12.62 -7.06
N HIS A 111 6.72 -11.80 -6.20
CA HIS A 111 6.24 -12.24 -4.91
C HIS A 111 5.01 -13.13 -5.03
N THR A 112 4.10 -12.89 -5.99
CA THR A 112 3.00 -13.79 -6.33
C THR A 112 3.52 -15.18 -6.70
N ALA A 113 4.52 -15.26 -7.60
CA ALA A 113 5.12 -16.54 -7.99
C ALA A 113 5.79 -17.26 -6.80
N ARG A 114 6.47 -16.51 -5.92
CA ARG A 114 7.12 -17.07 -4.72
C ARG A 114 6.12 -17.55 -3.66
N VAL A 115 5.00 -16.87 -3.47
CA VAL A 115 3.94 -17.30 -2.55
C VAL A 115 3.34 -18.62 -3.04
N ALA A 116 3.08 -18.75 -4.34
CA ALA A 116 2.53 -19.96 -4.95
C ALA A 116 3.51 -21.15 -4.99
N ASN A 117 4.82 -20.90 -4.95
CA ASN A 117 5.82 -21.97 -5.08
C ASN A 117 5.96 -22.82 -3.81
N ALA A 118 5.33 -24.01 -3.80
CA ALA A 118 5.40 -24.97 -2.71
C ALA A 118 6.81 -25.55 -2.45
N SER A 119 7.75 -25.45 -3.39
CA SER A 119 9.13 -25.89 -3.19
C SER A 119 9.95 -24.92 -2.34
N LEU A 120 9.47 -23.70 -2.11
CA LEU A 120 10.14 -22.74 -1.24
C LEU A 120 9.83 -23.03 0.23
N PRO A 121 10.83 -22.92 1.12
CA PRO A 121 10.59 -23.00 2.56
C PRO A 121 9.49 -22.02 3.00
N ARG A 122 8.63 -22.47 3.92
CA ARG A 122 7.50 -21.70 4.47
C ARG A 122 7.89 -20.28 4.88
N PHE A 123 9.06 -20.11 5.49
CA PHE A 123 9.59 -18.80 5.88
C PHE A 123 9.69 -17.83 4.69
N TYR A 124 10.28 -18.27 3.57
CA TYR A 124 10.43 -17.42 2.38
C TYR A 124 9.10 -17.15 1.68
N ARG A 125 8.18 -18.11 1.69
CA ARG A 125 6.80 -17.91 1.19
C ARG A 125 6.05 -16.89 2.04
N GLY A 126 6.16 -16.99 3.36
CA GLY A 126 5.58 -16.03 4.30
C GLY A 126 6.18 -14.64 4.16
N GLN A 127 7.49 -14.50 3.94
CA GLN A 127 8.10 -13.21 3.63
C GLN A 127 7.56 -12.65 2.32
N SER A 128 7.46 -13.46 1.26
CA SER A 128 6.86 -13.02 -0.01
C SER A 128 5.39 -12.63 0.14
N LEU A 129 4.63 -13.32 0.99
CA LEU A 129 3.22 -12.96 1.25
C LEU A 129 3.11 -11.57 1.87
N ARG A 130 4.00 -11.23 2.81
CA ARG A 130 4.07 -9.89 3.39
C ARG A 130 4.35 -8.80 2.35
N PHE A 131 5.29 -9.06 1.44
CA PHE A 131 5.54 -8.17 0.31
C PHE A 131 4.35 -8.06 -0.64
N MET A 132 3.76 -9.19 -1.03
CA MET A 132 2.59 -9.23 -1.91
C MET A 132 1.42 -8.44 -1.33
N MET A 133 1.05 -8.64 -0.06
CA MET A 133 -0.06 -7.92 0.57
C MET A 133 0.16 -6.40 0.58
N HIS A 134 1.39 -5.96 0.84
CA HIS A 134 1.75 -4.54 0.84
C HIS A 134 1.67 -3.93 -0.56
N PHE A 135 2.35 -4.54 -1.54
CA PHE A 135 2.44 -4.00 -2.89
C PHE A 135 1.11 -3.98 -3.64
N PHE A 136 0.17 -4.87 -3.29
CA PHE A 136 -1.21 -4.74 -3.74
C PHE A 136 -1.88 -3.46 -3.22
N GLY A 137 -1.51 -2.95 -2.05
CA GLY A 137 -1.88 -1.60 -1.62
C GLY A 137 -1.17 -0.53 -2.45
N ASP A 138 0.15 -0.55 -2.50
CA ASP A 138 0.98 0.49 -3.13
C ASP A 138 0.58 0.76 -4.57
N VAL A 139 0.39 -0.30 -5.37
CA VAL A 139 0.08 -0.17 -6.81
C VAL A 139 -1.25 0.53 -7.08
N HIS A 140 -2.11 0.67 -6.06
CA HIS A 140 -3.38 1.38 -6.15
C HIS A 140 -3.31 2.83 -5.60
N GLN A 141 -2.17 3.26 -5.07
CA GLN A 141 -1.99 4.65 -4.65
C GLN A 141 -1.51 5.47 -5.86
N PRO A 142 -2.27 6.47 -6.37
CA PRO A 142 -1.91 7.20 -7.59
C PRO A 142 -0.48 7.74 -7.63
N LEU A 143 0.01 8.33 -6.54
CA LEU A 143 1.36 8.91 -6.45
C LEU A 143 2.47 7.86 -6.27
N HIS A 144 2.14 6.57 -6.07
CA HIS A 144 3.08 5.46 -6.21
C HIS A 144 3.29 5.04 -7.67
N THR A 145 2.56 5.67 -8.58
CA THR A 145 2.61 5.39 -10.02
C THR A 145 3.02 6.62 -10.83
N GLU A 146 3.78 7.54 -10.20
CA GLU A 146 4.12 8.86 -10.73
C GLU A 146 5.55 9.26 -10.34
N SER A 147 6.31 9.84 -11.27
CA SER A 147 7.67 10.32 -11.04
C SER A 147 7.76 11.80 -10.62
N PHE A 148 6.79 12.63 -11.01
CA PHE A 148 6.74 14.07 -10.76
C PHE A 148 6.95 14.38 -9.27
N ASP A 149 7.94 15.22 -8.96
CA ASP A 149 8.37 15.56 -7.60
C ASP A 149 8.56 14.34 -6.68
N ARG A 150 9.12 13.25 -7.24
CA ARG A 150 9.30 11.94 -6.57
C ARG A 150 7.97 11.39 -6.05
N GLY A 151 6.97 11.35 -6.92
CA GLY A 151 5.59 11.02 -6.55
C GLY A 151 4.96 12.07 -5.64
N GLY A 152 5.30 13.36 -5.79
CA GLY A 152 4.77 14.44 -4.94
C GLY A 152 5.36 14.51 -3.54
N ASN A 153 6.46 13.79 -3.25
CA ASN A 153 7.20 13.90 -1.99
C ASN A 153 7.87 15.27 -1.83
N ASP A 154 8.36 15.82 -2.95
CA ASP A 154 9.03 17.11 -2.99
C ASP A 154 8.07 18.27 -3.27
N LEU A 155 6.76 18.01 -3.40
CA LEU A 155 5.74 19.02 -3.67
C LEU A 155 5.07 19.49 -2.36
N PRO A 156 5.42 20.68 -1.84
CA PRO A 156 4.92 21.14 -0.54
C PRO A 156 3.48 21.62 -0.65
N VAL A 157 2.66 21.27 0.34
CA VAL A 157 1.23 21.63 0.43
C VAL A 157 0.85 21.89 1.89
N LEU A 158 -0.38 22.36 2.10
CA LEU A 158 -1.00 22.47 3.41
C LEU A 158 -2.13 21.45 3.52
N PHE A 159 -2.30 20.84 4.68
CA PHE A 159 -3.45 20.01 4.99
C PHE A 159 -3.93 20.31 6.41
N ASP A 160 -5.17 20.79 6.54
CA ASP A 160 -5.74 21.28 7.79
C ASP A 160 -4.80 22.28 8.49
N HIS A 161 -4.29 23.24 7.70
CA HIS A 161 -3.40 24.33 8.11
C HIS A 161 -1.98 23.92 8.53
N HIS A 162 -1.61 22.67 8.30
CA HIS A 162 -0.27 22.15 8.58
C HIS A 162 0.54 21.95 7.31
N THR A 163 1.80 22.37 7.32
CA THR A 163 2.74 22.14 6.21
C THR A 163 3.10 20.66 6.10
N THR A 164 2.98 20.11 4.90
CA THR A 164 3.30 18.71 4.56
C THR A 164 3.69 18.62 3.07
N ASN A 165 3.73 17.42 2.50
CA ASN A 165 3.86 17.19 1.06
C ASN A 165 2.64 16.45 0.49
N LEU A 166 2.45 16.56 -0.82
CA LEU A 166 1.30 15.97 -1.52
C LEU A 166 1.24 14.45 -1.33
N HIS A 167 2.37 13.76 -1.37
CA HIS A 167 2.42 12.31 -1.19
C HIS A 167 1.84 11.88 0.17
N SER A 168 2.28 12.55 1.24
CA SER A 168 1.79 12.31 2.61
C SER A 168 0.30 12.61 2.77
N VAL A 169 -0.23 13.58 2.01
CA VAL A 169 -1.67 13.88 1.97
C VAL A 169 -2.45 12.67 1.47
N TRP A 170 -2.00 12.05 0.38
CA TRP A 170 -2.66 10.87 -0.20
C TRP A 170 -2.45 9.61 0.63
N ASP A 171 -1.23 9.33 1.08
CA ASP A 171 -0.96 8.10 1.82
C ASP A 171 -1.60 8.09 3.19
N THR A 172 -1.55 9.21 3.90
CA THR A 172 -1.77 9.22 5.35
C THR A 172 -2.90 10.16 5.74
N LEU A 173 -2.89 11.41 5.28
CA LEU A 173 -3.78 12.42 5.87
C LEU A 173 -5.23 12.30 5.40
N ILE A 174 -5.47 12.06 4.11
CA ILE A 174 -6.82 11.79 3.60
C ILE A 174 -7.38 10.50 4.23
N PRO A 175 -6.69 9.33 4.18
CA PRO A 175 -7.19 8.13 4.84
C PRO A 175 -7.48 8.30 6.34
N ASN A 176 -6.59 8.95 7.09
CA ASN A 176 -6.80 9.14 8.54
C ASN A 176 -7.94 10.10 8.84
N LYS A 177 -8.11 11.18 8.08
CA LYS A 177 -9.23 12.11 8.26
C LYS A 177 -10.57 11.47 7.87
N HIS A 178 -10.58 10.61 6.86
CA HIS A 178 -11.78 9.92 6.38
C HIS A 178 -12.19 8.74 7.28
N ALA A 179 -11.24 7.91 7.67
CA ALA A 179 -11.50 6.58 8.22
C ALA A 179 -10.67 6.24 9.46
N GLY A 180 -9.86 7.17 9.97
CA GLY A 180 -9.07 6.99 11.18
C GLY A 180 -9.91 7.03 12.47
N PRO A 181 -9.27 6.88 13.64
CA PRO A 181 -9.96 6.87 14.93
C PRO A 181 -10.74 8.16 15.23
N ASP A 182 -11.93 8.02 15.83
CA ASP A 182 -12.79 9.12 16.24
C ASP A 182 -12.13 10.09 17.24
N THR A 183 -11.02 9.71 17.88
CA THR A 183 -10.23 10.55 18.81
C THR A 183 -9.41 11.63 18.12
N ILE A 184 -9.37 11.67 16.78
CA ILE A 184 -8.83 12.81 16.00
C ILE A 184 -9.89 13.92 15.93
N THR A 185 -10.41 14.36 17.09
CA THR A 185 -11.20 15.59 17.17
C THR A 185 -10.24 16.78 17.25
N GLN A 186 -9.93 17.34 16.08
CA GLN A 186 -9.82 18.78 15.82
C GLN A 186 -9.38 19.65 17.02
N SER A 187 -8.12 19.56 17.47
CA SER A 187 -7.46 20.69 18.16
C SER A 187 -5.95 20.55 18.39
N ASP A 188 -5.36 19.35 18.51
CA ASP A 188 -3.99 19.28 19.01
C ASP A 188 -3.03 18.47 18.15
N SER A 189 -2.33 19.16 17.26
CA SER A 189 -0.99 18.89 16.73
C SER A 189 -0.71 17.52 16.06
N ILE A 190 0.03 17.53 14.95
CA ILE A 190 0.60 16.37 14.23
C ILE A 190 1.32 15.35 15.15
N ASN A 191 1.67 15.74 16.38
CA ASN A 191 2.21 14.87 17.43
C ASN A 191 1.17 13.92 18.09
N SER A 192 -0.12 14.10 17.85
CA SER A 192 -1.21 13.23 18.35
C SER A 192 -1.64 12.14 17.35
N LEU A 193 -1.01 12.05 16.17
CA LEU A 193 -1.09 10.87 15.29
C LEU A 193 -0.55 9.57 15.93
N ARG A 194 -0.11 9.64 17.19
CA ARG A 194 -0.06 8.47 18.08
C ARG A 194 -1.49 8.12 18.51
N SER A 195 -2.33 7.72 17.56
CA SER A 195 -3.45 6.85 17.92
C SER A 195 -2.86 5.64 18.65
N ASN A 196 -3.53 5.16 19.69
CA ASN A 196 -3.10 3.88 20.25
C ASN A 196 -3.19 2.83 19.11
N ALA A 197 -2.31 1.82 19.11
CA ALA A 197 -2.29 0.85 18.03
C ALA A 197 -3.64 0.13 17.86
N ASP A 198 -4.39 -0.03 18.96
CA ASP A 198 -5.69 -0.69 18.99
C ASP A 198 -6.78 0.14 18.26
N ASP A 199 -6.70 1.47 18.31
CA ASP A 199 -7.62 2.41 17.70
C ASP A 199 -7.45 2.40 16.18
N GLU A 200 -6.19 2.42 15.69
CA GLU A 200 -5.89 2.32 14.26
C GLU A 200 -6.32 0.96 13.70
N LEU A 201 -6.05 -0.13 14.44
CA LEU A 201 -6.51 -1.47 14.08
C LEU A 201 -8.05 -1.52 13.94
N LEU A 202 -8.76 -0.98 14.92
CA LEU A 202 -10.22 -0.94 14.90
C LEU A 202 -10.76 -0.06 13.76
N ALA A 203 -10.14 1.09 13.53
CA ALA A 203 -10.48 2.00 12.44
C ALA A 203 -10.29 1.32 11.08
N ALA A 204 -9.14 0.66 10.87
CA ALA A 204 -8.84 -0.09 9.65
C ALA A 204 -9.85 -1.21 9.40
N PHE A 205 -10.18 -1.97 10.44
CA PHE A 205 -11.15 -3.06 10.39
C PHE A 205 -12.56 -2.55 10.07
N ARG A 206 -13.02 -1.48 10.72
CA ARG A 206 -14.32 -0.84 10.43
C ARG A 206 -14.39 -0.33 8.99
N TRP A 207 -13.32 0.28 8.50
CA TRP A 207 -13.27 0.75 7.12
C TRP A 207 -13.37 -0.41 6.13
N ALA A 208 -12.62 -1.49 6.35
CA ALA A 208 -12.71 -2.71 5.55
C ALA A 208 -14.14 -3.29 5.54
N GLN A 209 -14.79 -3.35 6.70
CA GLN A 209 -16.19 -3.83 6.79
C GLN A 209 -17.16 -2.96 5.99
N ARG A 210 -17.00 -1.63 6.01
CA ARG A 210 -17.85 -0.71 5.22
C ARG A 210 -17.65 -0.92 3.71
N LEU A 211 -16.39 -1.00 3.27
CA LEU A 211 -16.08 -1.25 1.86
C LEU A 211 -16.63 -2.59 1.40
N TYR A 212 -16.44 -3.65 2.20
CA TYR A 212 -16.98 -4.98 1.93
C TYR A 212 -18.51 -4.98 1.82
N ALA A 213 -19.20 -4.34 2.76
CA ALA A 213 -20.67 -4.30 2.79
C ALA A 213 -21.27 -3.54 1.60
N ASN A 214 -20.55 -2.56 1.06
CA ASN A 214 -20.99 -1.76 -0.09
C ASN A 214 -20.63 -2.39 -1.44
N ASP A 215 -19.81 -3.44 -1.47
CA ASP A 215 -19.37 -4.04 -2.71
C ASP A 215 -20.31 -5.12 -3.22
N THR A 216 -20.86 -4.88 -4.41
CA THR A 216 -21.78 -5.81 -5.09
C THR A 216 -21.12 -6.58 -6.23
N ARG A 217 -19.85 -6.28 -6.56
CA ARG A 217 -19.13 -6.89 -7.68
C ARG A 217 -18.65 -8.29 -7.30
N PRO A 218 -18.70 -9.27 -8.21
CA PRO A 218 -18.12 -10.59 -7.99
C PRO A 218 -16.58 -10.55 -8.12
N LEU A 219 -15.87 -11.35 -7.33
CA LEU A 219 -14.39 -11.45 -7.43
C LEU A 219 -13.92 -12.06 -8.76
N SER A 220 -14.79 -12.79 -9.47
CA SER A 220 -14.48 -13.37 -10.79
C SER A 220 -14.25 -12.33 -11.89
N GLU A 221 -14.58 -11.07 -11.64
CA GLU A 221 -14.27 -9.95 -12.54
C GLU A 221 -12.83 -9.43 -12.38
N GLU A 222 -12.12 -9.81 -11.32
CA GLU A 222 -10.73 -9.37 -11.11
C GLU A 222 -9.76 -10.06 -12.08
N CYS A 223 -8.72 -9.34 -12.49
CA CYS A 223 -7.68 -9.86 -13.38
C CYS A 223 -6.79 -10.87 -12.64
N LEU A 224 -6.76 -12.11 -13.14
CA LEU A 224 -5.98 -13.23 -12.60
C LEU A 224 -5.10 -13.94 -13.66
N SER A 225 -4.99 -13.38 -14.88
CA SER A 225 -4.33 -14.05 -16.01
C SER A 225 -2.81 -14.12 -15.88
N ASP A 226 -2.18 -12.98 -15.59
CA ASP A 226 -0.74 -12.86 -15.37
C ASP A 226 -0.48 -11.72 -14.39
N ALA A 227 0.37 -11.96 -13.40
CA ALA A 227 0.57 -11.03 -12.30
C ALA A 227 1.22 -9.70 -12.75
N ALA A 228 2.10 -9.73 -13.76
CA ALA A 228 2.72 -8.52 -14.29
C ALA A 228 1.72 -7.72 -15.13
N ASP A 229 0.99 -8.37 -16.03
CA ASP A 229 -0.01 -7.69 -16.88
C ASP A 229 -1.15 -7.11 -16.03
N CYS A 230 -1.67 -7.88 -15.07
CA CYS A 230 -2.73 -7.41 -14.18
C CYS A 230 -2.25 -6.24 -13.31
N SER A 231 -1.06 -6.32 -12.71
CA SER A 231 -0.55 -5.23 -11.87
C SER A 231 -0.17 -3.98 -12.66
N LEU A 232 0.29 -4.12 -13.91
CA LEU A 232 0.46 -2.98 -14.82
C LEU A 232 -0.88 -2.30 -15.13
N SER A 233 -1.93 -3.07 -15.35
CA SER A 233 -3.29 -2.54 -15.55
C SER A 233 -3.78 -1.76 -14.32
N TRP A 234 -3.58 -2.31 -13.12
CA TRP A 234 -3.95 -1.63 -11.87
C TRP A 234 -3.13 -0.36 -11.63
N ALA A 235 -1.83 -0.41 -11.89
CA ALA A 235 -0.96 0.77 -11.80
C ALA A 235 -1.43 1.86 -12.78
N SER A 236 -1.81 1.48 -13.99
CA SER A 236 -2.31 2.42 -15.02
C SER A 236 -3.65 3.04 -14.61
N GLU A 237 -4.52 2.27 -13.94
CA GLU A 237 -5.77 2.76 -13.38
C GLU A 237 -5.52 3.78 -12.25
N ALA A 238 -4.58 3.52 -11.35
CA ALA A 238 -4.19 4.48 -10.31
C ALA A 238 -3.54 5.74 -10.90
N ASN A 239 -2.61 5.57 -11.86
CA ASN A 239 -1.93 6.67 -12.56
C ASN A 239 -2.92 7.59 -13.30
N ALA A 240 -4.04 7.06 -13.81
CA ALA A 240 -5.08 7.89 -14.44
C ALA A 240 -5.69 8.93 -13.48
N TYR A 241 -5.74 8.65 -12.17
CA TYR A 241 -6.17 9.63 -11.17
C TYR A 241 -5.15 10.76 -10.98
N VAL A 242 -3.89 10.56 -11.36
CA VAL A 242 -2.87 11.62 -11.28
C VAL A 242 -3.29 12.81 -12.13
N CYS A 243 -3.60 12.59 -13.40
CA CYS A 243 -4.05 13.65 -14.31
C CYS A 243 -5.49 14.09 -14.06
N SER A 244 -6.39 13.14 -13.77
CA SER A 244 -7.82 13.46 -13.68
C SER A 244 -8.22 14.09 -12.34
N TYR A 245 -7.39 13.97 -11.31
CA TYR A 245 -7.70 14.51 -9.99
C TYR A 245 -6.46 15.06 -9.26
N VAL A 246 -5.45 14.23 -8.99
CA VAL A 246 -4.36 14.54 -8.03
C VAL A 246 -3.65 15.86 -8.38
N LEU A 247 -3.28 16.00 -9.66
CA LEU A 247 -2.57 17.14 -10.24
C LEU A 247 -3.41 17.86 -11.31
N ALA A 248 -4.72 17.60 -11.38
CA ALA A 248 -5.62 18.23 -12.35
C ALA A 248 -5.59 19.76 -12.28
N HIS A 249 -5.25 20.30 -11.10
CA HIS A 249 -5.02 21.71 -10.84
C HIS A 249 -3.72 21.89 -10.06
N ASP A 250 -3.15 23.10 -10.11
CA ASP A 250 -1.96 23.42 -9.31
C ASP A 250 -2.28 23.36 -7.81
N VAL A 251 -1.62 22.44 -7.11
CA VAL A 251 -1.75 22.20 -5.67
C VAL A 251 -0.57 22.75 -4.86
N HIS A 252 0.46 23.30 -5.50
CA HIS A 252 1.67 23.75 -4.83
C HIS A 252 1.36 24.85 -3.79
N GLY A 253 1.69 24.59 -2.53
CA GLY A 253 1.45 25.50 -1.42
C GLY A 253 -0.03 25.76 -1.10
N ARG A 254 -0.95 24.93 -1.62
CA ARG A 254 -2.40 25.07 -1.41
C ARG A 254 -2.88 24.27 -0.21
N GLU A 255 -3.99 24.69 0.39
CA GLU A 255 -4.72 23.97 1.43
C GLU A 255 -5.58 22.87 0.80
N LEU A 256 -5.33 21.62 1.20
CA LEU A 256 -5.97 20.42 0.65
C LEU A 256 -6.96 19.76 1.63
N GLY A 257 -7.11 20.26 2.84
CA GLY A 257 -8.04 19.72 3.85
C GLY A 257 -9.53 20.03 3.62
N GLY A 258 -9.86 20.87 2.63
CA GLY A 258 -11.23 21.26 2.26
C GLY A 258 -11.75 20.51 1.03
N ASP A 259 -12.20 21.23 0.01
CA ASP A 259 -12.82 20.68 -1.22
C ASP A 259 -11.97 19.58 -1.91
N TYR A 260 -10.63 19.68 -1.83
CA TYR A 260 -9.74 18.64 -2.34
C TYR A 260 -9.85 17.33 -1.55
N PHE A 261 -9.94 17.40 -0.22
CA PHE A 261 -10.20 16.21 0.59
C PHE A 261 -11.56 15.59 0.22
N ASP A 262 -12.61 16.41 0.12
CA ASP A 262 -13.97 15.93 -0.14
C ASP A 262 -14.08 15.16 -1.46
N GLY A 263 -13.39 15.62 -2.51
CA GLY A 263 -13.36 14.89 -3.79
C GLY A 263 -12.43 13.68 -3.79
N ALA A 264 -11.33 13.71 -3.03
CA ALA A 264 -10.36 12.62 -2.97
C ALA A 264 -10.90 11.38 -2.24
N VAL A 265 -11.77 11.56 -1.24
CA VAL A 265 -12.31 10.46 -0.43
C VAL A 265 -12.90 9.32 -1.27
N ALA A 266 -13.67 9.65 -2.31
CA ALA A 266 -14.27 8.64 -3.18
C ALA A 266 -13.22 7.84 -3.98
N ILE A 267 -12.13 8.49 -4.37
CA ILE A 267 -11.01 7.85 -5.07
C ILE A 267 -10.24 6.95 -4.12
N VAL A 268 -9.97 7.42 -2.89
CA VAL A 268 -9.32 6.64 -1.84
C VAL A 268 -10.12 5.37 -1.51
N ASP A 269 -11.44 5.49 -1.29
CA ASP A 269 -12.31 4.33 -1.05
C ASP A 269 -12.30 3.33 -2.20
N ASP A 270 -12.35 3.81 -3.45
CA ASP A 270 -12.34 2.94 -4.64
C ASP A 270 -10.98 2.23 -4.81
N MET A 271 -9.86 2.92 -4.63
CA MET A 271 -8.52 2.35 -4.75
C MET A 271 -8.20 1.35 -3.63
N VAL A 272 -8.52 1.68 -2.37
CA VAL A 272 -8.37 0.76 -1.23
C VAL A 272 -9.30 -0.44 -1.38
N GLY A 273 -10.54 -0.21 -1.85
CA GLY A 273 -11.52 -1.24 -2.16
C GLY A 273 -11.01 -2.23 -3.21
N LYS A 274 -10.50 -1.72 -4.34
CA LYS A 274 -9.92 -2.52 -5.43
C LYS A 274 -8.68 -3.29 -4.95
N ALA A 275 -7.78 -2.65 -4.21
CA ALA A 275 -6.59 -3.28 -3.67
C ALA A 275 -6.92 -4.52 -2.81
N GLY A 276 -7.85 -4.39 -1.87
CA GLY A 276 -8.25 -5.50 -0.99
C GLY A 276 -8.89 -6.65 -1.76
N ARG A 277 -9.73 -6.36 -2.75
CA ARG A 277 -10.39 -7.37 -3.58
C ARG A 277 -9.46 -8.11 -4.50
N ARG A 278 -8.59 -7.38 -5.19
CA ARG A 278 -7.58 -7.97 -6.07
C ARG A 278 -6.66 -8.87 -5.27
N LEU A 279 -6.24 -8.43 -4.08
CA LEU A 279 -5.45 -9.25 -3.17
C LEU A 279 -6.19 -10.53 -2.79
N ALA A 280 -7.47 -10.45 -2.43
CA ALA A 280 -8.29 -11.62 -2.12
C ALA A 280 -8.47 -12.57 -3.31
N ALA A 281 -8.77 -12.04 -4.49
CA ALA A 281 -8.93 -12.84 -5.70
C ALA A 281 -7.65 -13.61 -6.03
N TRP A 282 -6.48 -12.97 -5.90
CA TRP A 282 -5.19 -13.62 -6.11
C TRP A 282 -4.86 -14.68 -5.07
N ILE A 283 -5.12 -14.43 -3.79
CA ILE A 283 -4.90 -15.43 -2.73
C ILE A 283 -5.85 -16.62 -2.92
N ASN A 284 -7.14 -16.37 -3.20
CA ASN A 284 -8.13 -17.39 -3.51
C ASN A 284 -7.68 -18.26 -4.70
N ALA A 285 -7.24 -17.65 -5.80
CA ALA A 285 -6.74 -18.35 -6.98
C ALA A 285 -5.48 -19.20 -6.71
N ILE A 286 -4.55 -18.70 -5.89
CA ILE A 286 -3.37 -19.46 -5.47
C ILE A 286 -3.78 -20.73 -4.73
N THR A 287 -4.81 -20.66 -3.89
CA THR A 287 -5.26 -21.81 -3.08
C THR A 287 -6.21 -22.77 -3.78
N GLU A 288 -6.89 -22.35 -4.85
CA GLU A 288 -7.92 -23.14 -5.54
C GLU A 288 -7.37 -24.49 -6.08
N ASN A 289 -6.11 -24.52 -6.48
CA ASN A 289 -5.43 -25.71 -6.99
C ASN A 289 -4.51 -26.40 -5.97
N MET A 290 -4.44 -25.91 -4.72
CA MET A 290 -3.65 -26.57 -3.68
C MET A 290 -4.41 -27.77 -3.15
N SER A 291 -3.76 -28.94 -3.14
CA SER A 291 -4.38 -30.14 -2.59
C SER A 291 -4.60 -30.01 -1.08
N PHE A 292 -5.65 -30.65 -0.55
CA PHE A 292 -5.89 -30.75 0.90
C PHE A 292 -4.68 -31.33 1.66
N ALA A 293 -3.81 -32.11 1.00
CA ALA A 293 -2.57 -32.63 1.58
C ALA A 293 -1.52 -31.52 1.77
N GLU A 294 -1.35 -30.61 0.81
CA GLU A 294 -0.42 -29.47 0.92
C GLU A 294 -0.90 -28.44 1.94
N ILE A 295 -2.21 -28.24 2.06
CA ILE A 295 -2.83 -27.39 3.11
C ILE A 295 -2.77 -28.11 4.48
N GLY A 296 -2.93 -29.44 4.48
CA GLY A 296 -2.86 -30.29 5.65
C GLY A 296 -1.46 -30.35 6.26
N GLU A 297 -0.41 -30.56 5.46
CA GLU A 297 0.99 -30.52 5.91
C GLU A 297 1.36 -29.16 6.51
N LEU A 298 0.85 -28.08 5.92
CA LEU A 298 0.95 -26.72 6.46
C LEU A 298 0.32 -26.61 7.86
N SER A 299 -0.83 -27.25 8.11
CA SER A 299 -1.47 -27.25 9.42
C SER A 299 -0.84 -28.21 10.45
N VAL A 300 -0.33 -29.36 10.02
CA VAL A 300 0.27 -30.39 10.91
C VAL A 300 1.64 -29.97 11.42
N MET A 301 2.44 -29.25 10.62
CA MET A 301 3.73 -28.69 11.08
C MET A 301 3.55 -27.70 12.24
N HIS A 302 2.40 -27.04 12.37
CA HIS A 302 2.09 -26.15 13.51
C HIS A 302 1.98 -26.91 14.85
N VAL A 303 1.57 -28.19 14.81
CA VAL A 303 1.44 -29.04 16.01
C VAL A 303 2.80 -29.60 16.45
N LEU A 304 3.75 -29.75 15.52
CA LEU A 304 5.07 -30.34 15.79
C LEU A 304 6.14 -29.31 16.19
N GLU A 305 5.97 -28.03 15.83
CA GLU A 305 6.90 -26.94 16.21
C GLU A 305 6.53 -26.25 17.54
N THR A 306 5.41 -26.64 18.17
CA THR A 306 4.93 -26.09 19.46
C THR A 306 5.09 -27.04 20.66
N GLN A 307 5.90 -28.11 20.51
CA GLN A 307 6.38 -28.98 21.61
C GLN A 307 7.89 -28.83 21.79
#